data_AF-A0A6L7MWB2-F1
#
_entry.id   AF-A0A6L7MWB2-F1
#
_cell.length_a   1.000
_cell.length_b   1.000
_cell.length_c   1.000
_cell.angle_alpha   90.00
_cell.angle_beta   90.00
_cell.angle_gamma   90.00
#
_symmetry.space_group_name_H-M   'P 1'
#
loop_
_entity.id
_entity.type
_entity.pdbx_description
1 polymer ?
#
loop_
_entity_poly.entity_id
_entity_poly.type
_entity_poly.pdbx_seq_one_letter_code
_entity_poly.pdbx_strand_id
1 'polypeptide(L)'
;MPSRSASSPTPTPSTRPAGASSTATALTAFRHIYVSSTIGLRKPNAKAYRHVADDMGFACREITFLDDNADNIAGAEAVGMQTVHVTHPAVAERFLASVHVAGDGSS
;
A
#
# COMPACT_ATOMS: atom_id res chain seq x y z
N MET A 1 55.00 40.94 6.13
CA MET A 1 54.56 39.64 6.66
C MET A 1 53.38 39.13 5.83
N PRO A 2 53.54 38.21 4.88
CA PRO A 2 52.42 37.47 4.31
C PRO A 2 52.16 36.21 5.15
N SER A 3 51.01 36.14 5.81
CA SER A 3 50.55 34.93 6.51
C SER A 3 50.08 33.90 5.48
N ARG A 4 50.81 32.80 5.37
CA ARG A 4 50.33 31.56 4.73
C ARG A 4 49.48 30.83 5.76
N SER A 5 48.20 30.61 5.48
CA SER A 5 47.38 29.66 6.21
C SER A 5 46.98 28.53 5.26
N ALA A 6 47.31 27.31 5.68
CA ALA A 6 47.00 26.06 5.01
C ALA A 6 45.70 25.45 5.56
N SER A 7 45.25 24.38 4.88
CA SER A 7 44.19 23.42 5.25
C SER A 7 42.76 23.84 4.88
N SER A 8 41.94 23.00 4.24
CA SER A 8 41.66 21.57 4.52
C SER A 8 41.06 20.85 3.29
N PRO A 9 41.00 19.50 3.29
CA PRO A 9 40.78 18.69 2.08
C PRO A 9 39.31 18.61 1.63
N THR A 10 39.15 18.38 0.33
CA THR A 10 37.87 18.14 -0.35
C THR A 10 37.23 16.83 0.14
N PRO A 11 35.94 16.81 0.56
CA PRO A 11 35.25 15.57 0.82
C PRO A 11 34.91 14.87 -0.49
N THR A 12 35.37 13.63 -0.65
CA THR A 12 34.90 12.73 -1.72
C THR A 12 33.46 12.31 -1.42
N PRO A 13 32.54 12.36 -2.39
CA PRO A 13 31.24 11.74 -2.22
C PRO A 13 31.42 10.22 -2.27
N SER A 14 31.36 9.58 -1.10
CA SER A 14 31.20 8.13 -0.99
C SER A 14 29.74 7.80 -1.34
N THR A 15 29.46 7.64 -2.63
CA THR A 15 28.17 7.10 -3.09
C THR A 15 28.13 5.63 -2.77
N ARG A 16 27.63 5.31 -1.58
CA ARG A 16 27.12 3.98 -1.27
C ARG A 16 25.79 3.83 -2.02
N PRO A 17 25.57 2.81 -2.87
CA PRO A 17 24.26 2.61 -3.47
C PRO A 17 23.26 2.37 -2.32
N ALA A 18 22.33 3.32 -2.16
CA ALA A 18 21.16 3.12 -1.33
C ALA A 18 20.39 1.94 -1.94
N GLY A 19 20.15 0.90 -1.15
CA GLY A 19 19.33 -0.22 -1.56
C GLY A 19 18.03 0.29 -2.15
N ALA A 20 17.75 -0.05 -3.41
CA ALA A 20 16.44 0.13 -3.99
C ALA A 20 15.46 -0.59 -3.06
N SER A 21 14.67 0.18 -2.31
CA SER A 21 13.73 -0.36 -1.35
C SER A 21 12.78 -1.29 -2.09
N SER A 22 12.61 -2.51 -1.57
CA SER A 22 11.81 -3.60 -2.16
C SER A 22 10.32 -3.25 -2.41
N THR A 23 9.89 -2.04 -2.03
CA THR A 23 8.53 -1.54 -2.16
C THR A 23 8.13 -1.22 -3.60
N ALA A 24 9.07 -0.81 -4.46
CA ALA A 24 8.75 -0.44 -5.85
C ALA A 24 8.22 -1.63 -6.66
N THR A 25 8.76 -2.83 -6.44
CA THR A 25 8.30 -4.07 -7.08
C THR A 25 6.97 -4.55 -6.51
N ALA A 26 6.71 -4.35 -5.22
CA ALA A 26 5.43 -4.76 -4.62
C ALA A 26 4.24 -4.02 -5.23
N LEU A 27 4.42 -2.75 -5.62
CA LEU A 27 3.36 -1.94 -6.22
C LEU A 27 2.97 -2.39 -7.63
N THR A 28 3.84 -3.10 -8.36
CA THR A 28 3.52 -3.58 -9.72
C THR A 28 2.50 -4.71 -9.74
N ALA A 29 2.22 -5.34 -8.60
CA ALA A 29 1.18 -6.35 -8.46
C ALA A 29 -0.24 -5.74 -8.38
N PHE A 30 -0.37 -4.42 -8.25
CA PHE A 30 -1.65 -3.74 -8.08
C PHE A 30 -2.05 -2.99 -9.36
N ARG A 31 -3.30 -3.19 -9.79
CA ARG A 31 -3.87 -2.50 -10.97
C ARG A 31 -4.23 -1.04 -10.69
N HIS A 32 -4.68 -0.75 -9.48
CA HIS A 32 -5.04 0.59 -9.02
C HIS A 32 -4.47 0.83 -7.62
N ILE A 33 -3.97 2.04 -7.37
CA ILE A 33 -3.36 2.43 -6.10
C ILE A 33 -4.07 3.69 -5.60
N TYR A 34 -4.72 3.60 -4.45
CA TYR A 34 -5.39 4.72 -3.79
C TYR A 34 -4.56 5.21 -2.61
N VAL A 35 -4.14 6.48 -2.67
CA VAL A 35 -3.32 7.09 -1.61
C VAL A 35 -4.16 8.11 -0.85
N SER A 36 -4.28 7.95 0.46
CA SER A 36 -5.17 8.76 1.32
C SER A 36 -4.84 10.26 1.29
N SER A 37 -3.56 10.63 1.14
CA SER A 37 -3.14 12.03 1.00
C SER A 37 -3.60 12.67 -0.30
N THR A 38 -3.75 11.87 -1.37
CA THR A 38 -4.20 12.33 -2.68
C THR A 38 -5.72 12.46 -2.75
N ILE A 39 -6.47 11.51 -2.16
CA ILE A 39 -7.94 11.50 -2.20
C ILE A 39 -8.60 12.26 -1.03
N GLY A 40 -7.83 12.63 0.00
CA GLY A 40 -8.34 13.35 1.19
C GLY A 40 -9.25 12.51 2.11
N LEU A 41 -9.39 11.22 1.83
CA LEU A 41 -10.20 10.27 2.57
C LEU A 41 -9.28 9.23 3.22
N ARG A 42 -9.61 8.82 4.45
CA ARG A 42 -8.85 7.81 5.18
C ARG A 42 -9.77 6.82 5.89
N LYS A 43 -9.31 5.58 5.99
CA LYS A 43 -9.88 4.58 6.89
C LYS A 43 -9.75 5.05 8.35
N PRO A 44 -10.67 4.69 9.26
CA PRO A 44 -11.82 3.80 9.06
C PRO A 44 -13.10 4.52 8.57
N ASN A 45 -12.98 5.71 7.97
CA ASN A 45 -14.17 6.44 7.52
C ASN A 45 -14.87 5.71 6.37
N ALA A 46 -16.17 5.40 6.53
CA ALA A 46 -17.04 4.79 5.53
C ALA A 46 -17.00 5.46 4.13
N LYS A 47 -16.67 6.75 4.05
CA LYS A 47 -16.51 7.47 2.77
C LYS A 47 -15.31 6.98 1.97
N ALA A 48 -14.22 6.58 2.62
CA ALA A 48 -13.02 6.09 1.94
C ALA A 48 -13.31 4.78 1.20
N TYR A 49 -13.98 3.82 1.86
CA TYR A 49 -14.32 2.53 1.27
C TYR A 49 -15.31 2.67 0.11
N ARG A 50 -16.36 3.50 0.28
CA ARG A 50 -17.33 3.77 -0.78
C ARG A 50 -16.70 4.43 -1.99
N HIS A 51 -15.85 5.43 -1.78
CA HIS A 51 -15.13 6.08 -2.88
C HIS A 51 -14.29 5.09 -3.69
N VAL A 52 -13.55 4.20 -3.02
CA VAL A 52 -12.76 3.16 -3.70
C VAL A 52 -13.65 2.16 -4.43
N ALA A 53 -14.75 1.72 -3.83
CA ALA A 53 -15.70 0.80 -4.46
C ALA A 53 -16.34 1.41 -5.72
N ASP A 54 -16.80 2.67 -5.60
CA ASP A 54 -17.43 3.42 -6.69
C ASP A 54 -16.43 3.66 -7.84
N ASP A 55 -15.19 4.03 -7.54
CA ASP A 55 -14.15 4.27 -8.54
C ASP A 55 -13.73 2.98 -9.27
N MET A 56 -13.70 1.84 -8.57
CA MET A 56 -13.46 0.53 -9.19
C MET A 56 -14.69 -0.03 -9.91
N GLY A 57 -15.88 0.57 -9.73
CA GLY A 57 -17.12 0.13 -10.35
C GLY A 57 -17.74 -1.15 -9.75
N PHE A 58 -17.45 -1.45 -8.48
CA PHE A 58 -17.98 -2.62 -7.78
C PHE A 58 -18.89 -2.23 -6.61
N ALA A 59 -19.88 -3.07 -6.29
CA ALA A 59 -20.59 -2.90 -5.03
C ALA A 59 -19.67 -3.27 -3.85
N CYS A 60 -19.84 -2.62 -2.70
CA CYS A 60 -19.04 -2.91 -1.51
C CYS A 60 -19.05 -4.41 -1.14
N ARG A 61 -20.17 -5.11 -1.31
CA ARG A 61 -20.32 -6.56 -1.04
C ARG A 61 -19.49 -7.47 -1.95
N GLU A 62 -19.03 -6.97 -3.09
CA GLU A 62 -18.21 -7.71 -4.07
C GLU A 62 -16.72 -7.54 -3.77
N ILE A 63 -16.37 -6.70 -2.80
CA ILE A 63 -14.98 -6.38 -2.45
C ILE A 63 -14.62 -7.12 -1.16
N THR A 64 -13.47 -7.79 -1.19
CA THR A 64 -12.81 -8.31 0.02
C THR A 64 -11.69 -7.38 0.45
N PHE A 65 -11.75 -6.91 1.69
CA PHE A 65 -10.83 -5.96 2.29
C PHE A 65 -9.93 -6.64 3.33
N LEU A 66 -8.62 -6.49 3.17
CA LEU A 66 -7.60 -7.04 4.06
C LEU A 66 -6.90 -5.89 4.79
N ASP A 67 -6.82 -5.96 6.11
CA ASP A 67 -6.12 -4.96 6.95
C ASP A 67 -5.72 -5.58 8.28
N ASP A 68 -4.65 -5.07 8.90
CA ASP A 68 -4.15 -5.51 10.20
C ASP A 68 -4.79 -4.73 11.37
N ASN A 69 -5.42 -3.59 11.11
CA ASN A 69 -6.08 -2.77 12.12
C ASN A 69 -7.58 -3.09 12.23
N ALA A 70 -8.00 -3.51 13.42
CA ALA A 70 -9.39 -3.86 13.73
C ALA A 70 -10.38 -2.71 13.47
N ASP A 71 -9.99 -1.45 13.69
CA ASP A 71 -10.87 -0.30 13.42
C ASP A 71 -11.17 -0.16 11.92
N ASN A 72 -10.17 -0.43 11.07
CA ASN A 72 -10.33 -0.41 9.62
C ASN A 72 -11.21 -1.58 9.14
N ILE A 73 -11.10 -2.74 9.79
CA ILE A 73 -11.96 -3.89 9.54
C ILE A 73 -13.41 -3.54 9.86
N ALA A 74 -13.68 -3.01 11.05
CA ALA A 74 -15.03 -2.58 11.44
C ALA A 74 -15.60 -1.51 10.50
N GLY A 75 -14.78 -0.56 10.04
CA GLY A 75 -15.19 0.45 9.07
C GLY A 75 -15.58 -0.11 7.69
N ALA A 76 -14.89 -1.17 7.24
CA ALA A 76 -15.19 -1.86 5.99
C ALA A 76 -16.44 -2.74 6.11
N GLU A 77 -16.60 -3.46 7.22
CA GLU A 77 -17.80 -4.26 7.52
C GLU A 77 -19.05 -3.38 7.57
N ALA A 78 -18.94 -2.18 8.14
CA ALA A 78 -20.05 -1.23 8.24
C ALA A 78 -20.59 -0.75 6.87
N VAL A 79 -19.79 -0.83 5.80
CA VAL A 79 -20.24 -0.54 4.43
C VAL A 79 -20.60 -1.80 3.63
N GLY A 80 -20.52 -2.98 4.26
CA GLY A 80 -20.92 -4.26 3.68
C GLY A 80 -19.81 -4.99 2.90
N MET A 81 -18.54 -4.64 3.09
CA MET A 81 -17.42 -5.38 2.50
C MET A 81 -17.21 -6.72 3.21
N GLN A 82 -16.72 -7.72 2.47
CA GLN A 82 -16.11 -8.90 3.07
C GLN A 82 -14.77 -8.48 3.68
N THR A 83 -14.43 -8.96 4.87
CA THR A 83 -13.22 -8.53 5.58
C THR A 83 -12.36 -9.71 6.02
N VAL A 84 -11.05 -9.50 6.01
CA VAL A 84 -10.07 -10.43 6.59
C VAL A 84 -9.12 -9.62 7.47
N HIS A 85 -9.19 -9.85 8.78
CA HIS A 85 -8.28 -9.23 9.73
C HIS A 85 -6.93 -9.96 9.70
N VAL A 86 -5.91 -9.31 9.13
CA VAL A 86 -4.57 -9.87 8.95
C VAL A 86 -3.73 -9.58 10.18
N THR A 87 -3.87 -10.40 11.22
CA THR A 87 -3.06 -10.30 12.45
C THR A 87 -1.65 -10.88 12.30
N HIS A 88 -1.43 -11.72 11.29
CA HIS A 88 -0.15 -12.34 10.95
C HIS A 88 -0.05 -12.58 9.43
N PRO A 89 1.13 -12.47 8.80
CA PRO A 89 1.29 -12.65 7.35
C PRO A 89 0.70 -13.97 6.81
N ALA A 90 0.86 -15.06 7.56
CA ALA A 90 0.29 -16.37 7.23
C ALA A 90 -1.24 -16.36 7.01
N VAL A 91 -1.97 -15.42 7.61
CA VAL A 91 -3.42 -15.25 7.39
C VAL A 91 -3.68 -14.78 5.96
N ALA A 92 -2.94 -13.77 5.50
CA ALA A 92 -3.06 -13.26 4.14
C ALA A 92 -2.59 -14.31 3.12
N GLU A 93 -1.48 -15.00 3.37
CA GLU A 93 -0.98 -16.07 2.50
C GLU A 93 -2.02 -17.19 2.32
N ARG A 94 -2.59 -17.68 3.42
CA ARG A 94 -3.62 -18.72 3.37
C ARG A 94 -4.89 -18.24 2.66
N PHE A 95 -5.30 -17.00 2.91
CA PHE A 95 -6.45 -16.42 2.24
C PHE A 95 -6.22 -16.33 0.73
N LEU A 96 -5.11 -15.73 0.30
CA LEU A 96 -4.75 -15.59 -1.11
C LEU A 96 -4.61 -16.95 -1.81
N ALA A 97 -4.08 -17.97 -1.12
CA ALA A 97 -4.03 -19.34 -1.66
C ALA A 97 -5.41 -20.00 -1.83
N SER A 98 -6.42 -19.55 -1.08
CA SER A 98 -7.79 -20.06 -1.18
C SER A 98 -8.62 -19.36 -2.25
N VAL A 99 -8.26 -18.13 -2.62
CA VAL A 99 -8.96 -17.35 -3.64
C VAL A 99 -8.50 -17.79 -5.02
N HIS A 100 -9.44 -18.29 -5.82
CA HIS A 100 -9.20 -18.44 -7.25
C HIS A 100 -9.47 -17.09 -7.91
N VAL A 101 -8.39 -16.41 -8.34
CA VAL A 101 -8.52 -15.28 -9.26
C VAL A 101 -9.03 -15.86 -10.57
N ALA A 102 -10.28 -15.56 -10.95
CA ALA A 102 -10.76 -15.86 -12.28
C ALA A 102 -9.86 -15.10 -13.25
N GLY A 103 -8.98 -15.81 -13.95
CA GLY A 103 -8.14 -15.22 -14.98
C GLY A 103 -9.05 -14.52 -15.98
N ASP A 104 -8.78 -13.24 -16.23
CA ASP A 104 -9.34 -12.52 -17.34
C ASP A 104 -8.88 -13.22 -18.62
N GLY A 105 -9.74 -14.08 -19.16
CA GLY A 105 -9.52 -14.74 -20.43
C GLY A 105 -9.33 -13.68 -21.52
N SER A 106 -8.09 -13.31 -21.78
CA SER A 106 -7.67 -12.63 -23.00
C SER A 106 -6.90 -13.65 -23.84
N SER A 107 -7.57 -14.11 -24.90
CA SER A 107 -6.94 -14.71 -26.08
C SER A 107 -6.14 -13.68 -26.85
#